data_AF-A0A6N7YIR9-F1
#
_entry.id   AF-A0A6N7YIR9-F1
#
_cell.length_a   1.000
_cell.length_b   1.000
_cell.length_c   1.000
_cell.angle_alpha   90.00
_cell.angle_beta   90.00
_cell.angle_gamma   90.00
#
_symmetry.space_group_name_H-M   'P 1'
#
loop_
_entity.id
_entity.type
_entity.pdbx_description
1 polymer ?
#
loop_
_entity_poly.entity_id
_entity_poly.type
_entity_poly.pdbx_seq_one_letter_code
_entity_poly.pdbx_strand_id
1 'polypeptide(L)' 'MERLPKDPIMLYSVINTKLRDFYSSLEALCEDMNIDENTLKEKLSSAGFEYNKERNQFI' A
#
# COMPACT_ATOMS: atom_id res chain seq x y z
N MET A 1 7.73 -4.27 -14.56
CA MET A 1 6.69 -4.78 -13.65
C MET A 1 7.35 -5.16 -12.34
N GLU A 2 7.38 -4.25 -11.36
CA GLU A 2 7.70 -4.66 -10.00
C GLU A 2 6.62 -5.63 -9.53
N ARG A 3 6.99 -6.87 -9.24
CA ARG A 3 6.06 -7.83 -8.65
C ARG A 3 5.95 -7.51 -7.17
N LEU A 4 4.82 -6.93 -6.78
CA LEU A 4 4.50 -6.79 -5.36
C LEU A 4 4.38 -8.17 -4.69
N PRO A 5 4.77 -8.28 -3.41
CA PRO A 5 4.58 -9.50 -2.64
C PRO A 5 3.10 -9.93 -2.62
N LYS A 6 2.89 -11.24 -2.69
CA LYS A 6 1.54 -11.81 -2.53
C LYS A 6 1.15 -11.96 -1.07
N ASP A 7 2.13 -12.28 -0.21
CA ASP A 7 1.95 -12.37 1.23
C ASP A 7 1.51 -11.02 1.81
N PRO A 8 0.40 -10.95 2.58
CA PRO A 8 -0.12 -9.69 3.09
C PRO A 8 0.84 -8.94 4.03
N ILE A 9 1.63 -9.65 4.85
CA ILE A 9 2.57 -9.03 5.79
C ILE A 9 3.75 -8.41 5.03
N MET A 10 4.27 -9.13 4.03
CA MET A 10 5.34 -8.60 3.19
C MET A 10 4.84 -7.44 2.31
N LEU A 11 3.60 -7.53 1.80
CA LEU A 11 2.96 -6.47 1.05
C LEU A 11 2.81 -5.21 1.90
N TYR A 12 2.30 -5.34 3.12
CA TYR A 12 2.19 -4.25 4.10
C TYR A 12 3.53 -3.53 4.28
N SER A 13 4.61 -4.28 4.53
CA SER A 13 5.95 -3.71 4.73
C SER A 13 6.46 -2.95 3.50
N VAL A 14 6.29 -3.51 2.30
CA VAL A 14 6.71 -2.86 1.04
C VAL A 14 5.92 -1.59 0.77
N ILE A 15 4.60 -1.62 0.95
CA ILE A 15 3.74 -0.46 0.70
C ILE A 15 4.04 0.66 1.69
N ASN A 16 4.15 0.36 2.99
CA ASN A 16 4.49 1.38 4.00
C ASN A 16 5.89 1.97 3.80
N THR A 17 6.87 1.15 3.39
CA THR A 17 8.20 1.64 3.05
C THR A 17 8.12 2.60 1.86
N LYS A 18 7.36 2.25 0.82
CA LYS A 18 7.20 3.09 -0.36
C LYS A 18 6.47 4.41 -0.05
N LEU A 19 5.38 4.35 0.71
CA LEU A 19 4.65 5.54 1.16
C LEU A 19 5.52 6.46 2.01
N ARG A 20 6.40 5.92 2.85
CA ARG A 20 7.29 6.75 3.66
C ARG A 20 8.38 7.43 2.84
N ASP A 21 9.02 6.68 1.94
CA ASP A 21 10.28 7.10 1.33
C ASP A 21 10.10 7.77 -0.04
N PHE A 22 8.98 7.49 -0.76
CA PHE A 22 8.83 7.88 -2.17
C PHE A 22 7.51 8.58 -2.54
N TYR A 23 6.42 8.42 -1.78
CA TYR A 23 5.11 8.91 -2.20
C TYR A 23 4.41 9.78 -1.15
N SER A 24 3.79 10.88 -1.58
CA SER A 24 3.04 11.78 -0.69
C SER A 24 1.69 11.23 -0.25
N SER A 25 1.16 10.23 -0.95
CA SER A 25 -0.13 9.61 -0.64
C SER A 25 -0.25 8.22 -1.27
N LEU A 26 -1.28 7.47 -0.86
CA LEU A 26 -1.60 6.17 -1.46
C LEU A 26 -2.04 6.30 -2.92
N GLU A 27 -2.80 7.34 -3.23
CA GLU A 27 -3.24 7.64 -4.60
C GLU A 27 -2.03 7.79 -5.53
N ALA A 28 -1.02 8.58 -5.13
CA ALA A 28 0.20 8.79 -5.92
C ALA A 28 1.03 7.51 -6.12
N LEU A 29 1.11 6.65 -5.10
CA LEU A 29 1.76 5.34 -5.20
C LEU A 29 1.02 4.45 -6.21
N CYS A 30 -0.31 4.40 -6.10
CA CYS A 30 -1.15 3.57 -6.95
C CYS A 30 -1.12 4.01 -8.42
N GLU A 31 -1.11 5.32 -8.69
CA GLU A 31 -0.98 5.87 -10.04
C GLU A 31 0.38 5.51 -10.68
N ASP A 32 1.49 5.76 -9.98
CA ASP A 32 2.84 5.50 -10.52
C ASP A 32 3.12 4.01 -10.73
N MET A 33 2.68 3.18 -9.78
CA MET A 33 2.88 1.72 -9.84
C MET A 33 1.79 0.99 -10.64
N ASN A 34 0.78 1.71 -11.15
CA ASN A 34 -0.37 1.17 -11.86
C ASN A 34 -1.09 0.06 -11.07
N ILE A 35 -1.41 0.35 -9.81
CA ILE A 35 -2.10 -0.53 -8.86
C ILE A 35 -3.50 0.02 -8.62
N ASP A 36 -4.52 -0.85 -8.65
CA ASP A 36 -5.85 -0.47 -8.19
C ASP A 36 -5.87 -0.30 -6.66
N GLU A 37 -6.15 0.93 -6.23
CA GLU A 37 -6.13 1.31 -4.82
C GLU A 37 -7.13 0.51 -3.97
N ASN A 38 -8.33 0.27 -4.50
CA ASN A 38 -9.37 -0.47 -3.78
C ASN A 38 -8.95 -1.92 -3.56
N THR A 39 -8.43 -2.58 -4.60
CA THR A 39 -7.91 -3.94 -4.51
C THR A 39 -6.78 -4.05 -3.49
N LEU A 40 -5.88 -3.05 -3.44
CA LEU A 40 -4.79 -3.02 -2.46
C LEU A 40 -5.33 -2.88 -1.03
N LYS A 41 -6.27 -1.95 -0.82
CA LYS A 41 -6.92 -1.75 0.49
C LYS A 41 -7.68 -2.98 0.94
N GLU A 42 -8.49 -3.60 0.07
CA GLU A 42 -9.24 -4.82 0.37
C GLU A 42 -8.33 -5.97 0.77
N LYS A 43 -7.22 -6.15 0.05
CA LYS A 43 -6.24 -7.19 0.33
C LYS A 43 -5.57 -7.00 1.69
N LEU A 44 -5.17 -5.77 2.03
CA LEU A 44 -4.53 -5.46 3.31
C LEU A 44 -5.54 -5.45 4.47
N SER A 45 -6.76 -4.98 4.23
CA SER A 45 -7.87 -5.01 5.20
C SER A 45 -8.29 -6.45 5.54
N SER A 46 -8.29 -7.36 4.57
CA SER A 46 -8.54 -8.79 4.81
C SER A 46 -7.48 -9.42 5.73
N ALA A 47 -6.31 -8.81 5.86
CA ALA A 47 -5.24 -9.20 6.78
C ALA A 47 -5.21 -8.36 8.07
N GLY A 48 -6.17 -7.45 8.26
CA GLY A 48 -6.32 -6.62 9.46
C GLY A 48 -5.63 -5.26 9.40
N PHE A 49 -5.18 -4.80 8.22
CA PHE A 49 -4.53 -3.49 8.08
C PHE A 49 -5.42 -2.47 7.38
N GLU A 50 -5.48 -1.25 7.89
CA GLU A 50 -6.26 -0.15 7.30
C GLU A 50 -5.38 1.04 6.95
N TYR A 51 -5.68 1.69 5.81
CA TYR A 51 -4.93 2.88 5.40
C TYR A 51 -5.33 4.10 6.23
N ASN A 52 -4.37 4.67 6.96
CA ASN A 52 -4.51 5.93 7.66
C ASN A 52 -3.95 7.07 6.78
N LYS A 53 -4.85 7.92 6.26
CA LYS A 53 -4.50 9.04 5.39
C LYS A 53 -3.69 10.14 6.09
N GLU A 54 -3.97 10.43 7.35
CA GLU A 54 -3.25 11.45 8.13
C GLU A 54 -1.78 11.08 8.33
N ARG A 55 -1.51 9.79 8.53
CA ARG A 55 -0.17 9.24 8.76
C ARG A 55 0.51 8.72 7.49
N ASN A 56 -0.19 8.78 6.35
CA ASN A 56 0.20 8.21 5.07
C ASN A 56 0.79 6.78 5.18
N GLN A 57 0.10 5.89 5.89
CA GLN A 57 0.54 4.49 6.06
C GLN A 57 -0.63 3.58 6.41
N PHE A 58 -0.47 2.29 6.16
CA PHE A 58 -1.32 1.25 6.73
C PHE A 58 -0.97 1.01 8.19
N ILE A 59 -1.98 0.79 9.04
CA ILE A 59 -1.86 0.48 10.49
C ILE A 59 -2.59 -0.81 10.84
#